data_AF-A0A2E7XA12-F1
#
_entry.id   AF-A0A2E7XA12-F1
#
_cell.length_a   1.000
_cell.length_b   1.000
_cell.length_c   1.000
_cell.angle_alpha   90.00
_cell.angle_beta   90.00
_cell.angle_gamma   90.00
#
_symmetry.space_group_name_H-M   'P 1'
#
loop_
_entity.id
_entity.type
_entity.pdbx_description
1 polymer ?
#
loop_
_entity_poly.entity_id
_entity_poly.type
_entity_poly.pdbx_seq_one_letter_code
_entity_poly.pdbx_strand_id
1 'polypeptide(L)' 'MPMAGEFDEIRERLEGIAEELGDLAMLRLRESIDAGGDELPVDERRLTRARRAVEKAVGLLREPDDAGWGDD' A
#
# COMPACT_ATOMS: atom_id res chain seq x y z
N MET A 1 -5.36 9.89 -25.97
CA MET A 1 -4.90 10.52 -24.71
C MET A 1 -3.97 9.51 -24.03
N PRO A 2 -2.64 9.68 -24.05
CA PRO A 2 -1.72 8.63 -23.62
C PRO A 2 -1.39 8.63 -22.12
N MET A 3 -1.69 9.69 -21.36
CA MET A 3 -1.29 9.78 -19.93
C MET A 3 -2.20 9.02 -18.96
N ALA A 4 -3.49 8.87 -19.27
CA ALA A 4 -4.44 8.19 -18.39
C ALA A 4 -4.13 6.70 -18.22
N GLY A 5 -3.49 6.05 -19.20
CA GLY A 5 -3.12 4.63 -19.13
C GLY A 5 -1.78 4.35 -18.44
N GLU A 6 -0.85 5.30 -18.39
CA GLU A 6 0.49 5.08 -17.79
C GLU A 6 0.40 4.98 -16.26
N PHE A 7 -0.42 5.83 -15.63
CA PHE A 7 -0.65 5.75 -14.19
C PHE A 7 -1.50 4.55 -13.79
N ASP A 8 -2.35 4.03 -14.69
CA ASP A 8 -3.15 2.83 -14.45
C ASP A 8 -2.25 1.60 -14.25
N GLU A 9 -1.25 1.38 -15.12
CA GLU A 9 -0.31 0.25 -14.99
C GLU A 9 0.52 0.35 -13.70
N ILE A 10 0.97 1.56 -13.34
CA ILE A 10 1.71 1.79 -12.09
C ILE A 10 0.79 1.53 -10.90
N ARG A 11 -0.47 1.98 -10.95
CA ARG A 11 -1.46 1.78 -9.89
C ARG A 11 -1.72 0.29 -9.66
N GLU A 12 -1.97 -0.48 -10.72
CA GLU A 12 -2.20 -1.93 -10.62
C GLU A 12 -1.02 -2.65 -9.96
N ARG A 13 0.21 -2.27 -10.31
CA ARG A 13 1.40 -2.83 -9.68
C ARG A 13 1.50 -2.46 -8.20
N LEU A 14 1.16 -1.23 -7.83
CA LEU A 14 1.15 -0.80 -6.43
C LEU A 14 0.04 -1.50 -5.63
N GLU A 15 -1.14 -1.73 -6.22
CA GLU A 15 -2.22 -2.50 -5.62
C GLU A 15 -1.77 -3.94 -5.32
N GLY A 16 -1.11 -4.61 -6.28
CA GLY A 16 -0.53 -5.93 -6.06
C GLY A 16 0.52 -5.95 -4.94
N ILE A 17 1.42 -4.95 -4.90
CA ILE A 17 2.40 -4.83 -3.81
C ILE A 17 1.71 -4.62 -2.46
N ALA A 18 0.61 -3.84 -2.40
CA ALA A 18 -0.12 -3.62 -1.16
C ALA A 18 -0.77 -4.92 -0.63
N GLU A 19 -1.27 -5.76 -1.54
CA GLU A 19 -1.78 -7.10 -1.22
C GLU A 19 -0.67 -8.01 -0.67
N GLU A 20 0.46 -8.11 -1.38
CA GLU A 20 1.62 -8.91 -0.95
C GLU A 20 2.13 -8.50 0.45
N LEU A 21 2.19 -7.20 0.72
CA LEU A 21 2.57 -6.68 2.04
C LEU A 21 1.55 -7.06 3.12
N GLY A 22 0.26 -7.11 2.77
CA GLY A 22 -0.81 -7.55 3.66
C GLY A 22 -0.70 -9.03 4.02
N ASP A 23 -0.49 -9.88 3.02
CA ASP A 23 -0.34 -11.32 3.21
C ASP A 23 0.90 -11.64 4.07
N LEU A 24 2.03 -10.96 3.80
CA LEU A 24 3.23 -11.14 4.59
C LEU A 24 3.05 -10.67 6.04
N ALA A 25 2.34 -9.56 6.28
CA ALA A 25 2.03 -9.09 7.63
C ALA A 25 1.20 -10.12 8.40
N MET A 26 0.19 -10.71 7.75
CA MET A 26 -0.66 -11.74 8.33
C MET A 26 0.13 -13.03 8.64
N LEU A 27 1.03 -13.44 7.76
CA LEU A 27 1.92 -14.58 7.99
C LEU A 27 2.80 -14.35 9.23
N ARG A 28 3.45 -13.19 9.33
CA ARG A 28 4.31 -12.85 10.48
C ARG A 28 3.55 -12.77 11.79
N LEU A 29 2.31 -12.28 11.76
CA LEU A 29 1.43 -12.29 12.93
C LEU A 29 1.14 -13.72 13.38
N ARG A 30 0.83 -14.62 12.44
CA ARG A 30 0.56 -16.04 12.75
C ARG A 30 1.77 -16.74 13.33
N GLU A 31 2.95 -16.57 12.73
CA GLU A 31 4.21 -17.12 13.23
C GLU A 31 4.52 -16.64 14.65
N SER A 32 4.24 -15.37 14.95
CA SER A 32 4.40 -14.82 16.31
C SER A 32 3.48 -15.50 17.31
N ILE A 33 2.20 -15.70 16.96
CA ILE A 33 1.22 -16.38 17.81
C ILE A 33 1.64 -17.84 18.05
N ASP A 34 2.05 -18.55 17.00
CA ASP A 34 2.48 -19.94 17.07
C ASP A 34 3.76 -20.10 17.92
N ALA A 35 4.63 -19.08 17.94
CA ALA A 35 5.83 -19.04 18.79
C ALA A 35 5.54 -18.61 20.24
N GLY A 36 4.28 -18.28 20.58
CA GLY A 36 3.89 -17.81 21.92
C GLY A 36 4.28 -16.36 22.22
N GLY A 37 4.42 -15.52 21.18
CA GLY A 37 4.71 -14.11 21.32
C GLY A 37 3.47 -13.28 21.65
N ASP A 38 3.54 -12.48 22.72
CA ASP A 38 2.45 -11.61 23.19
C ASP A 38 2.46 -10.20 22.58
N GLU A 39 3.53 -9.84 21.85
CA GLU A 39 3.71 -8.53 21.23
C GLU A 39 3.71 -8.60 19.70
N LEU A 40 3.18 -7.55 19.09
CA LEU A 40 3.16 -7.38 17.65
C LEU A 40 4.61 -7.25 17.11
N PRO A 41 5.09 -8.17 16.25
CA PRO A 41 6.47 -8.16 15.80
C PRO A 41 6.87 -6.84 15.14
N VAL A 42 8.12 -6.41 15.33
CA VAL A 42 8.68 -5.22 14.66
C VAL A 42 8.51 -5.32 13.13
N ASP A 43 8.63 -6.53 12.59
CA ASP A 43 8.44 -6.81 11.18
C ASP A 43 6.98 -6.60 10.73
N GLU A 44 5.98 -7.03 11.51
CA GLU A 44 4.56 -6.76 11.20
C GLU A 44 4.32 -5.26 11.16
N ARG A 45 4.79 -4.51 12.17
CA ARG A 45 4.53 -3.05 12.25
C ARG A 45 5.14 -2.33 11.07
N ARG A 46 6.30 -2.80 10.62
CA ARG A 46 7.00 -2.28 9.43
C ARG A 46 6.20 -2.57 8.16
N LEU A 47 5.67 -3.78 8.01
CA LEU A 47 4.85 -4.18 6.87
C LEU A 47 3.54 -3.38 6.79
N THR A 48 2.84 -3.21 7.92
CA THR A 48 1.61 -2.41 7.97
C THR A 48 1.85 -0.95 7.60
N ARG A 49 2.98 -0.35 8.03
CA ARG A 49 3.35 1.02 7.60
C ARG A 49 3.69 1.10 6.11
N ALA A 50 4.44 0.13 5.59
CA ALA A 50 4.79 0.08 4.17
C ALA A 50 3.53 -0.03 3.31
N ARG A 51 2.61 -0.93 3.66
CA ARG A 51 1.33 -1.11 2.97
C ARG A 51 0.53 0.18 2.91
N ARG A 52 0.37 0.89 4.04
CA ARG A 52 -0.34 2.18 4.06
C ARG A 52 0.30 3.24 3.16
N ALA A 53 1.63 3.26 3.08
CA ALA A 53 2.33 4.19 2.19
C ALA A 53 2.07 3.87 0.71
N VAL A 54 2.00 2.59 0.36
CA VAL A 54 1.66 2.12 -0.99
C VAL A 54 0.20 2.43 -1.34
N GLU A 55 -0.75 2.14 -0.44
CA GLU A 55 -2.18 2.48 -0.60
C GLU A 55 -2.38 3.99 -0.80
N LYS A 56 -1.60 4.82 -0.11
CA LYS A 56 -1.61 6.28 -0.33
C LYS A 56 -1.13 6.65 -1.73
N ALA A 57 -0.07 6.01 -2.23
CA ALA A 57 0.44 6.25 -3.58
C ALA A 57 -0.60 5.85 -4.64
N VAL A 58 -1.28 4.71 -4.47
CA VAL A 58 -2.41 4.28 -5.31
C VAL A 58 -3.51 5.36 -5.36
N GLY A 59 -3.87 5.94 -4.22
CA GLY A 59 -4.85 7.02 -4.14
C GLY A 59 -4.44 8.28 -4.91
N LEU A 60 -3.17 8.70 -4.78
CA LEU A 60 -2.64 9.87 -5.48
C LEU A 60 -2.62 9.69 -7.01
N LEU A 61 -2.35 8.48 -7.49
CA LEU A 61 -2.36 8.15 -8.93
C LEU A 61 -3.78 7.97 -9.50
N ARG A 62 -4.81 7.96 -8.63
CA ARG A 62 -6.22 7.87 -9.02
C ARG A 62 -6.88 9.24 -9.14
N GLU A 63 -6.38 10.25 -8.43
CA GLU A 63 -6.88 11.61 -8.54
C GLU A 63 -6.58 12.11 -9.98
N PRO A 64 -7.60 12.57 -10.74
CA PRO A 64 -7.34 13.25 -11.99
C PRO A 64 -6.45 14.47 -11.71
N ASP A 65 -5.52 14.80 -12.61
CA ASP A 65 -4.62 15.96 -12.55
C ASP A 65 -5.35 17.32 -12.34
N ASP A 66 -6.68 17.35 -12.29
CA ASP A 66 -7.58 18.50 -12.09
C ASP A 66 -7.54 19.11 -10.66
N ALA A 67 -6.57 18.75 -9.82
CA ALA A 67 -6.26 19.49 -8.59
C ALA A 67 -5.26 20.65 -8.83
N GLY A 68 -5.01 21.02 -10.09
CA GLY A 68 -4.24 22.19 -10.48
C GLY A 68 -5.14 23.37 -10.90
N TRP A 69 -5.13 24.43 -10.07
CA TRP A 69 -5.49 25.81 -10.41
C TRP A 69 -6.98 26.16 -10.50
N GLY A 70 -7.65 26.18 -9.34
CA GLY A 70 -8.67 27.20 -9.09
C GLY A 70 -8.00 28.41 -8.41
N ASP A 71 -7.53 29.37 -9.21
CA ASP A 71 -7.44 30.77 -8.77
C ASP A 71 -8.89 31.27 -8.56
N ASP A 72 -9.30 31.51 -7.31
CA ASP A 72 -10.11 32.66 -6.86
C ASP A 72 -10.00 32.82 -5.32
#